data_AF-A0A5C9B434-F1
#
_entry.id   AF-A0A5C9B434-F1
#
_cell.length_a   1.000
_cell.length_b   1.000
_cell.length_c   1.000
_cell.angle_alpha   90.00
_cell.angle_beta   90.00
_cell.angle_gamma   90.00
#
_symmetry.space_group_name_H-M   'P 1'
#
loop_
_entity.id
_entity.type
_entity.pdbx_description
1 polymer ?
#
loop_
_entity_poly.entity_id
_entity_poly.type
_entity_poly.pdbx_seq_one_letter_code
_entity_poly.pdbx_strand_id
1 'polypeptide(L)'
;MRKFVLVLTLLLALPTLAADYAREKKWADEVLPSVLVGDPVWLELANGRKYLSLFTEASGAKAGVIVLHGLGVHPDWGLIAPLRQNLPDAGYTTLSVQMPVLKADAKGDDYPPTFDEAAERIRVAVDFLRAKGYTKIVVVSHSLGSRMADRFFAKHPKAQVAAWVSIGASAALPYGKLPFPVLDLYGEYDLPGVLQTAKARGQSLAGKAKSSQVMAPKADHFFEGKDQLLLGLVRDYLDKNL
;
A
#
# COMPACT_ATOMS: atom_id res chain seq x y z
N MET A 1 44.83 46.36 6.15
CA MET A 1 43.35 46.31 6.22
C MET A 1 42.86 45.09 5.45
N ARG A 2 42.52 43.99 6.13
CA ARG A 2 42.00 42.77 5.49
C ARG A 2 40.47 42.88 5.36
N LYS A 3 39.96 42.97 4.13
CA LYS A 3 38.53 42.99 3.83
C LYS A 3 37.97 41.56 3.97
N PHE A 4 37.11 41.33 4.95
CA PHE A 4 36.28 40.12 5.00
C PHE A 4 35.10 40.29 4.03
N VAL A 5 35.01 39.42 3.03
CA VAL A 5 33.82 39.31 2.17
C VAL A 5 32.92 38.25 2.81
N LEU A 6 31.78 38.68 3.33
CA LEU A 6 30.73 37.80 3.85
C LEU A 6 29.91 37.31 2.64
N VAL A 7 30.10 36.05 2.24
CA VAL A 7 29.27 35.43 1.19
C VAL A 7 27.98 34.93 1.86
N LEU A 8 26.89 35.66 1.66
CA LEU A 8 25.55 35.25 2.07
C LEU A 8 25.04 34.19 1.07
N THR A 9 25.03 32.93 1.48
CA THR A 9 24.50 31.83 0.67
C THR A 9 22.97 31.82 0.79
N LEU A 10 22.29 32.22 -0.29
CA LEU A 10 20.84 32.12 -0.39
C LEU A 10 20.46 30.65 -0.62
N LEU A 11 19.97 29.98 0.43
CA LEU A 11 19.39 28.63 0.32
C LEU A 11 18.05 28.73 -0.42
N LEU A 12 18.06 28.47 -1.73
CA LEU A 12 16.84 28.20 -2.50
C LEU A 12 16.26 26.86 -2.01
N ALA A 13 15.18 26.93 -1.23
CA ALA A 13 14.37 25.76 -0.91
C ALA A 13 13.70 25.28 -2.20
N LEU A 14 14.23 24.20 -2.79
CA LEU A 14 13.55 23.51 -3.88
C LEU A 14 12.18 23.03 -3.37
N PRO A 15 11.07 23.30 -4.08
CA PRO A 15 9.78 22.77 -3.68
C PRO A 15 9.87 21.25 -3.70
N THR A 16 9.76 20.63 -2.54
CA THR A 16 9.53 19.19 -2.47
C THR A 16 8.20 18.93 -3.14
N LEU A 17 8.17 18.05 -4.16
CA LEU A 17 6.93 17.58 -4.76
C LEU A 17 6.16 16.81 -3.68
N ALA A 18 5.29 17.52 -2.98
CA ALA A 18 4.39 16.98 -1.97
C ALA A 18 3.20 16.29 -2.64
N ALA A 19 2.45 15.50 -1.88
CA ALA A 19 1.19 14.95 -2.34
C ALA A 19 0.21 16.06 -2.77
N ASP A 20 -0.60 15.80 -3.79
CA ASP A 20 -1.69 16.65 -4.22
C ASP A 20 -2.89 16.48 -3.28
N TYR A 21 -2.82 17.17 -2.15
CA TYR A 21 -3.85 17.11 -1.12
C TYR A 21 -5.22 17.64 -1.56
N ALA A 22 -5.24 18.54 -2.55
CA ALA A 22 -6.50 19.04 -3.09
C ALA A 22 -7.21 17.92 -3.87
N ARG A 23 -6.45 17.12 -4.63
CA ARG A 23 -6.98 15.92 -5.27
C ARG A 23 -7.38 14.85 -4.27
N GLU A 24 -6.62 14.63 -3.21
CA GLU A 24 -7.04 13.70 -2.13
C GLU A 24 -8.36 14.13 -1.49
N LYS A 25 -8.56 15.43 -1.27
CA LYS A 25 -9.84 15.93 -0.76
C LYS A 25 -10.98 15.62 -1.74
N LYS A 26 -10.79 15.83 -3.04
CA LYS A 26 -11.80 15.49 -4.06
C LYS A 26 -12.12 14.00 -4.04
N TRP A 27 -11.12 13.14 -3.96
CA TRP A 27 -11.33 11.70 -3.77
C TRP A 27 -12.12 11.39 -2.50
N ALA A 28 -11.81 12.03 -1.37
CA ALA A 28 -12.60 11.84 -0.16
C ALA A 28 -14.05 12.30 -0.34
N ASP A 29 -14.28 13.47 -0.94
CA ASP A 29 -15.63 14.00 -1.20
C ASP A 29 -16.44 13.09 -2.13
N GLU A 30 -15.79 12.41 -3.08
CA GLU A 30 -16.43 11.44 -3.99
C GLU A 30 -16.70 10.09 -3.32
N VAL A 31 -15.76 9.58 -2.52
CA VAL A 31 -15.85 8.27 -1.88
C VAL A 31 -16.89 8.28 -0.76
N LEU A 32 -16.84 9.27 0.13
CA LEU A 32 -17.60 9.28 1.39
C LEU A 32 -19.11 9.04 1.22
N PRO A 33 -19.81 9.66 0.25
CA PRO A 33 -21.25 9.43 0.05
C PRO A 33 -21.58 8.00 -0.45
N SER A 34 -20.60 7.28 -0.99
CA SER A 34 -20.75 5.96 -1.61
C SER A 34 -20.33 4.79 -0.71
N VAL A 35 -19.76 5.07 0.48
CA VAL A 35 -19.29 4.03 1.39
C VAL A 35 -20.49 3.26 1.96
N LEU A 36 -20.65 2.01 1.55
CA LEU A 36 -21.70 1.10 2.04
C LEU A 36 -21.22 0.13 3.12
N VAL A 37 -19.94 -0.25 3.05
CA VAL A 37 -19.32 -1.21 3.96
C VAL A 37 -18.24 -0.46 4.72
N GLY A 38 -18.21 -0.60 6.04
CA GLY A 38 -17.22 0.02 6.93
C GLY A 38 -17.40 1.52 7.14
N ASP A 39 -16.58 2.06 8.05
CA ASP A 39 -16.66 3.43 8.53
C ASP A 39 -15.48 4.28 8.02
N PRO A 40 -15.73 5.51 7.57
CA PRO A 40 -14.67 6.48 7.33
C PRO A 40 -13.93 6.84 8.63
N VAL A 41 -12.61 6.74 8.60
CA VAL A 41 -11.72 7.13 9.70
C VAL A 41 -10.66 8.08 9.15
N TRP A 42 -10.53 9.25 9.79
CA TRP A 42 -9.50 10.22 9.45
C TRP A 42 -8.28 10.02 10.35
N LEU A 43 -7.22 9.43 9.79
CA LEU A 43 -5.96 9.26 10.48
C LEU A 43 -5.09 10.51 10.30
N GLU A 44 -4.19 10.77 11.25
CA GLU A 44 -3.40 11.99 11.32
C GLU A 44 -1.90 11.68 11.31
N LEU A 45 -1.16 12.40 10.47
CA LEU A 45 0.30 12.38 10.42
C LEU A 45 0.91 13.25 11.52
N ALA A 46 2.20 13.11 11.80
CA ALA A 46 2.90 13.89 12.82
C ALA A 46 2.88 15.41 12.55
N ASN A 47 2.72 15.82 11.29
CA ASN A 47 2.57 17.22 10.90
C ASN A 47 1.12 17.74 11.01
N GLY A 48 0.20 16.97 11.61
CA GLY A 48 -1.21 17.32 11.79
C GLY A 48 -2.09 17.10 10.55
N ARG A 49 -1.51 16.63 9.44
CA ARG A 49 -2.30 16.37 8.22
C ARG A 49 -3.15 15.12 8.38
N LYS A 50 -4.44 15.27 8.11
CA LYS A 50 -5.39 14.16 8.08
C LYS A 50 -5.55 13.59 6.68
N TYR A 51 -5.75 12.28 6.60
CA TYR A 51 -6.06 11.58 5.36
C TYR A 51 -7.16 10.54 5.59
N LEU A 52 -7.95 10.28 4.56
CA LEU A 52 -9.05 9.33 4.61
C LEU A 52 -8.51 7.90 4.74
N SER A 53 -9.14 7.12 5.60
CA SER A 53 -9.08 5.67 5.60
C SER A 53 -10.50 5.12 5.75
N LEU A 54 -10.71 3.88 5.32
CA LEU A 54 -11.99 3.18 5.47
C LEU A 54 -11.76 1.91 6.31
N PHE A 55 -12.40 1.83 7.47
CA PHE A 55 -12.22 0.77 8.45
C PHE A 55 -13.43 -0.16 8.46
N THR A 56 -13.24 -1.46 8.21
CA THR A 56 -14.32 -2.45 8.29
C THR A 56 -13.92 -3.53 9.28
N GLU A 57 -14.63 -3.61 10.40
CA GLU A 57 -14.35 -4.58 11.46
C GLU A 57 -14.95 -5.95 11.14
N ALA A 58 -14.18 -7.01 11.41
CA ALA A 58 -14.67 -8.38 11.44
C ALA A 58 -14.73 -8.89 12.88
N SER A 59 -15.88 -9.43 13.28
CA SER A 59 -16.03 -10.05 14.60
C SER A 59 -15.11 -11.26 14.75
N GLY A 60 -14.31 -11.30 15.81
CA GLY A 60 -13.33 -12.38 16.03
C GLY A 60 -12.23 -12.45 14.97
N ALA A 61 -11.84 -11.31 14.38
CA ALA A 61 -10.88 -11.28 13.29
C ALA A 61 -9.55 -12.00 13.60
N LYS A 62 -9.07 -12.79 12.63
CA LYS A 62 -7.78 -13.48 12.66
C LYS A 62 -6.60 -12.52 12.60
N ALA A 63 -6.77 -11.40 11.88
CA ALA A 63 -5.78 -10.35 11.70
C ALA A 63 -6.44 -9.04 11.24
N GLY A 64 -5.72 -7.93 11.39
CA GLY A 64 -6.01 -6.66 10.74
C GLY A 64 -5.24 -6.54 9.41
N VAL A 65 -5.89 -6.06 8.36
CA VAL A 65 -5.35 -5.95 7.00
C VAL A 65 -5.37 -4.51 6.54
N ILE A 66 -4.20 -3.93 6.31
CA ILE A 66 -4.04 -2.61 5.72
C ILE A 66 -4.06 -2.75 4.21
N VAL A 67 -4.99 -2.11 3.52
CA VAL A 67 -5.16 -2.22 2.06
C VAL A 67 -4.74 -0.93 1.36
N LEU A 68 -3.74 -1.00 0.47
CA LEU A 68 -3.11 0.15 -0.17
C LEU A 68 -3.35 0.18 -1.68
N HIS A 69 -3.87 1.30 -2.18
CA HIS A 69 -4.15 1.47 -3.60
C HIS A 69 -2.92 1.82 -4.46
N GLY A 70 -3.10 1.70 -5.77
CA GLY A 70 -2.11 2.06 -6.78
C GLY A 70 -2.05 3.55 -7.12
N LEU A 71 -1.57 3.86 -8.31
CA LEU A 71 -1.29 5.23 -8.75
C LEU A 71 -2.56 6.09 -8.86
N GLY A 72 -2.56 7.26 -8.20
CA GLY A 72 -3.49 8.35 -8.49
C GLY A 72 -4.96 8.14 -8.10
N VAL A 73 -5.29 7.09 -7.36
CA VAL A 73 -6.67 6.68 -7.02
C VAL A 73 -6.93 6.79 -5.51
N HIS A 74 -7.95 6.08 -5.00
CA HIS A 74 -8.45 6.21 -3.63
C HIS A 74 -8.69 4.83 -2.94
N PRO A 75 -8.99 4.80 -1.62
CA PRO A 75 -9.10 3.58 -0.79
C PRO A 75 -10.26 2.63 -1.09
N ASP A 76 -11.01 2.88 -2.17
CA ASP A 76 -12.18 2.07 -2.54
C ASP A 76 -12.26 1.99 -4.07
N TRP A 77 -11.11 2.05 -4.75
CA TRP A 77 -11.02 2.08 -6.21
C TRP A 77 -10.67 0.72 -6.79
N GLY A 78 -11.38 0.31 -7.85
CA GLY A 78 -11.06 -0.89 -8.61
C GLY A 78 -10.92 -2.11 -7.70
N LEU A 79 -9.86 -2.89 -7.86
CA LEU A 79 -9.59 -4.09 -7.04
C LEU A 79 -9.42 -3.85 -5.54
N ILE A 80 -9.20 -2.61 -5.10
CA ILE A 80 -9.10 -2.28 -3.68
C ILE A 80 -10.46 -2.43 -3.00
N ALA A 81 -11.53 -2.00 -3.65
CA ALA A 81 -12.91 -2.09 -3.15
C ALA A 81 -13.29 -3.53 -2.76
N PRO A 82 -13.26 -4.53 -3.67
CA PRO A 82 -13.65 -5.89 -3.30
C PRO A 82 -12.72 -6.49 -2.23
N LEU A 83 -11.44 -6.13 -2.19
CA LEU A 83 -10.55 -6.58 -1.11
C LEU A 83 -10.96 -6.00 0.24
N ARG A 84 -11.14 -4.67 0.36
CA ARG A 84 -11.50 -4.06 1.65
C ARG A 84 -12.90 -4.43 2.12
N GLN A 85 -13.83 -4.68 1.19
CA GLN A 85 -15.22 -4.96 1.49
C GLN A 85 -15.47 -6.43 1.87
N ASN A 86 -14.78 -7.39 1.23
CA ASN A 86 -15.09 -8.82 1.39
C ASN A 86 -14.10 -9.62 2.27
N LEU A 87 -12.89 -9.11 2.53
CA LEU A 87 -11.99 -9.75 3.50
C LEU A 87 -12.57 -9.82 4.94
N PRO A 88 -13.39 -8.85 5.40
CA PRO A 88 -14.06 -8.94 6.69
C PRO A 88 -14.95 -10.18 6.86
N ASP A 89 -15.68 -10.56 5.81
CA ASP A 89 -16.51 -11.79 5.81
C ASP A 89 -15.66 -13.07 5.90
N ALA A 90 -14.38 -13.01 5.54
CA ALA A 90 -13.42 -14.10 5.69
C ALA A 90 -12.69 -14.08 7.06
N GLY A 91 -13.08 -13.18 7.97
CA GLY A 91 -12.51 -13.04 9.31
C GLY A 91 -11.28 -12.14 9.37
N TYR A 92 -11.16 -11.16 8.47
CA TYR A 92 -10.06 -10.20 8.45
C TYR A 92 -10.59 -8.76 8.52
N THR A 93 -10.36 -8.07 9.63
CA THR A 93 -10.64 -6.63 9.71
C THR A 93 -9.81 -5.89 8.68
N THR A 94 -10.39 -4.94 7.95
CA THR A 94 -9.68 -4.14 6.94
C THR A 94 -9.57 -2.67 7.33
N LEU A 95 -8.46 -2.06 6.95
CA LEU A 95 -8.24 -0.62 6.96
C LEU A 95 -7.65 -0.22 5.61
N SER A 96 -8.48 0.29 4.71
CA SER A 96 -7.96 0.81 3.44
C SER A 96 -7.54 2.26 3.58
N VAL A 97 -6.34 2.60 3.12
CA VAL A 97 -5.66 3.86 3.44
C VAL A 97 -5.50 4.71 2.19
N GLN A 98 -5.86 6.00 2.26
CA GLN A 98 -5.53 6.94 1.19
C GLN A 98 -4.02 7.08 1.15
N MET A 99 -3.40 6.62 0.08
CA MET A 99 -1.99 6.83 -0.22
C MET A 99 -1.80 8.17 -0.93
N PRO A 100 -0.60 8.78 -0.85
CA PRO A 100 -0.31 10.01 -1.57
C PRO A 100 -0.66 9.91 -3.05
N VAL A 101 -1.37 10.90 -3.57
CA VAL A 101 -1.61 11.06 -5.02
C VAL A 101 -0.88 12.30 -5.53
N LEU A 102 -0.56 12.31 -6.81
CA LEU A 102 -0.09 13.49 -7.53
C LEU A 102 -1.18 14.01 -8.48
N LYS A 103 -0.86 14.99 -9.30
CA LYS A 103 -1.74 15.46 -10.39
C LYS A 103 -2.16 14.31 -11.33
N ALA A 104 -3.27 14.50 -12.05
CA ALA A 104 -3.94 13.46 -12.83
C ALA A 104 -3.06 12.77 -13.89
N ASP A 105 -2.16 13.52 -14.52
CA ASP A 105 -1.29 13.05 -15.61
C ASP A 105 0.07 12.50 -15.11
N ALA A 106 0.35 12.59 -13.81
CA ALA A 106 1.60 12.12 -13.20
C ALA A 106 1.85 10.63 -13.45
N LYS A 107 3.11 10.28 -13.71
CA LYS A 107 3.56 8.90 -13.94
C LYS A 107 4.15 8.31 -12.68
N GLY A 108 4.26 6.99 -12.63
CA GLY A 108 4.79 6.29 -11.45
C GLY A 108 6.21 6.71 -11.05
N ASP A 109 6.98 7.30 -11.96
CA ASP A 109 8.33 7.79 -11.70
C ASP A 109 8.36 9.18 -11.06
N ASP A 110 7.23 9.91 -11.06
CA ASP A 110 7.09 11.20 -10.38
C ASP A 110 6.82 11.05 -8.88
N TYR A 111 6.39 9.87 -8.43
CA TYR A 111 5.97 9.61 -7.05
C TYR A 111 7.04 9.41 -5.98
N PRO A 112 8.33 9.06 -6.25
CA PRO A 112 9.32 8.84 -5.19
C PRO A 112 9.42 9.94 -4.11
N PRO A 113 9.26 11.25 -4.43
CA PRO A 113 9.19 12.31 -3.41
C PRO A 113 8.10 12.12 -2.35
N THR A 114 7.01 11.43 -2.67
CA THR A 114 5.89 11.16 -1.75
C THR A 114 6.09 9.91 -0.88
N PHE A 115 7.09 9.08 -1.16
CA PHE A 115 7.20 7.75 -0.52
C PHE A 115 7.48 7.80 0.98
N ASP A 116 8.11 8.88 1.47
CA ASP A 116 8.33 9.06 2.91
C ASP A 116 7.04 9.38 3.65
N GLU A 117 6.16 10.18 3.07
CA GLU A 117 4.82 10.41 3.59
C GLU A 117 3.96 9.15 3.49
N ALA A 118 4.05 8.43 2.37
CA ALA A 118 3.39 7.14 2.20
C ALA A 118 3.80 6.14 3.29
N ALA A 119 5.10 6.07 3.63
CA ALA A 119 5.60 5.25 4.72
C ALA A 119 5.03 5.68 6.08
N GLU A 120 4.91 6.99 6.33
CA GLU A 120 4.29 7.49 7.55
C GLU A 120 2.81 7.12 7.64
N ARG A 121 2.05 7.23 6.55
CA ARG A 121 0.63 6.80 6.50
C ARG A 121 0.49 5.32 6.87
N ILE A 122 1.35 4.45 6.31
CA ILE A 122 1.33 3.01 6.64
C ILE A 122 1.70 2.78 8.11
N ARG A 123 2.70 3.50 8.65
CA ARG A 123 3.05 3.42 10.08
C ARG A 123 1.85 3.78 10.97
N VAL A 124 1.19 4.90 10.69
CA VAL A 124 0.01 5.36 11.45
C VAL A 124 -1.14 4.35 11.34
N ALA A 125 -1.34 3.74 10.17
CA ALA A 125 -2.31 2.67 9.98
C ALA A 125 -1.98 1.40 10.80
N VAL A 126 -0.71 1.01 10.88
CA VAL A 126 -0.25 -0.07 11.77
C VAL A 126 -0.56 0.27 13.22
N ASP A 127 -0.19 1.48 13.67
CA ASP A 127 -0.40 1.93 15.05
C ASP A 127 -1.90 1.97 15.40
N PHE A 128 -2.75 2.41 14.48
CA PHE A 128 -4.22 2.40 14.64
C PHE A 128 -4.76 0.98 14.87
N LEU A 129 -4.35 0.01 14.05
CA LEU A 129 -4.79 -1.37 14.23
C LEU A 129 -4.23 -1.99 15.52
N ARG A 130 -2.98 -1.68 15.90
CA ARG A 130 -2.40 -2.11 17.19
C ARG A 130 -3.19 -1.55 18.37
N ALA A 131 -3.57 -0.27 18.32
CA ALA A 131 -4.37 0.36 19.37
C ALA A 131 -5.76 -0.26 19.51
N LYS A 132 -6.29 -0.85 18.43
CA LYS A 132 -7.52 -1.66 18.44
C LYS A 132 -7.32 -3.11 18.92
N GLY A 133 -6.09 -3.50 19.29
CA GLY A 133 -5.79 -4.82 19.84
C GLY A 133 -5.39 -5.88 18.80
N TYR A 134 -5.27 -5.53 17.51
CA TYR A 134 -4.83 -6.50 16.50
C TYR A 134 -3.35 -6.83 16.68
N THR A 135 -3.04 -8.09 16.99
CA THR A 135 -1.66 -8.55 17.19
C THR A 135 -1.00 -9.01 15.90
N LYS A 136 -1.78 -9.53 14.95
CA LYS A 136 -1.37 -9.88 13.59
C LYS A 136 -1.86 -8.80 12.63
N ILE A 137 -0.93 -8.08 12.00
CA ILE A 137 -1.23 -7.06 10.99
C ILE A 137 -0.60 -7.45 9.67
N VAL A 138 -1.37 -7.37 8.60
CA VAL A 138 -0.91 -7.66 7.23
C VAL A 138 -1.05 -6.41 6.38
N VAL A 139 -0.12 -6.22 5.45
CA VAL A 139 -0.27 -5.22 4.39
C VAL A 139 -0.68 -5.94 3.11
N VAL A 140 -1.69 -5.42 2.42
CA VAL A 140 -2.09 -5.81 1.06
C VAL A 140 -1.96 -4.56 0.20
N SER A 141 -1.18 -4.60 -0.87
CA SER A 141 -0.93 -3.41 -1.68
C SER A 141 -0.94 -3.70 -3.17
N HIS A 142 -1.34 -2.70 -3.96
CA HIS A 142 -1.41 -2.80 -5.42
C HIS A 142 -0.47 -1.84 -6.12
N SER A 143 0.22 -2.31 -7.16
CA SER A 143 0.93 -1.48 -8.13
C SER A 143 1.92 -0.51 -7.45
N LEU A 144 1.77 0.80 -7.62
CA LEU A 144 2.58 1.82 -6.95
C LEU A 144 2.52 1.73 -5.41
N GLY A 145 1.38 1.33 -4.84
CA GLY A 145 1.23 1.06 -3.42
C GLY A 145 2.20 -0.01 -2.91
N SER A 146 2.63 -0.95 -3.77
CA SER A 146 3.69 -1.91 -3.42
C SER A 146 5.06 -1.26 -3.28
N ARG A 147 5.40 -0.27 -4.12
CA ARG A 147 6.66 0.49 -4.01
C ARG A 147 6.64 1.39 -2.76
N MET A 148 5.49 1.96 -2.43
CA MET A 148 5.31 2.72 -1.19
C MET A 148 5.42 1.84 0.06
N ALA A 149 4.84 0.64 0.03
CA ALA A 149 4.99 -0.35 1.11
C ALA A 149 6.46 -0.79 1.28
N ASP A 150 7.19 -1.01 0.18
CA ASP A 150 8.63 -1.29 0.25
C ASP A 150 9.41 -0.16 0.95
N ARG A 151 9.11 1.11 0.64
CA ARG A 151 9.69 2.25 1.36
C ARG A 151 9.39 2.21 2.85
N PHE A 152 8.15 1.90 3.22
CA PHE A 152 7.75 1.73 4.62
C PHE A 152 8.62 0.67 5.31
N PHE A 153 8.74 -0.53 4.73
CA PHE A 153 9.52 -1.60 5.34
C PHE A 153 11.01 -1.28 5.42
N ALA A 154 11.56 -0.57 4.43
CA ALA A 154 12.94 -0.11 4.46
C ALA A 154 13.21 0.88 5.59
N LYS A 155 12.28 1.81 5.86
CA LYS A 155 12.39 2.79 6.95
C LYS A 155 12.04 2.22 8.33
N HIS A 156 11.21 1.18 8.36
CA HIS A 156 10.68 0.57 9.57
C HIS A 156 10.97 -0.95 9.61
N PRO A 157 12.24 -1.38 9.64
CA PRO A 157 12.59 -2.81 9.61
C PRO A 157 12.10 -3.60 10.84
N LYS A 158 11.67 -2.89 11.90
CA LYS A 158 11.07 -3.46 13.12
C LYS A 158 9.55 -3.33 13.15
N ALA A 159 8.90 -2.92 12.06
CA ALA A 159 7.45 -2.84 11.98
C ALA A 159 6.84 -4.21 12.32
N GLN A 160 5.82 -4.21 13.18
CA GLN A 160 5.13 -5.43 13.62
C GLN A 160 4.10 -5.87 12.56
N VAL A 161 4.59 -6.27 11.39
CA VAL A 161 3.80 -6.80 10.28
C VAL A 161 4.05 -8.30 10.16
N ALA A 162 2.97 -9.06 10.11
CA ALA A 162 2.97 -10.53 10.09
C ALA A 162 3.15 -11.10 8.68
N ALA A 163 2.68 -10.40 7.64
CA ALA A 163 2.86 -10.76 6.24
C ALA A 163 2.64 -9.56 5.33
N TRP A 164 3.06 -9.69 4.07
CA TRP A 164 2.74 -8.72 3.01
C TRP A 164 2.22 -9.45 1.76
N VAL A 165 1.10 -8.98 1.20
CA VAL A 165 0.63 -9.36 -0.13
C VAL A 165 0.87 -8.18 -1.08
N SER A 166 1.77 -8.36 -2.03
CA SER A 166 2.14 -7.37 -3.03
C SER A 166 1.54 -7.76 -4.38
N ILE A 167 0.61 -6.96 -4.88
CA ILE A 167 -0.17 -7.23 -6.08
C ILE A 167 0.33 -6.34 -7.22
N GLY A 168 0.77 -6.93 -8.34
CA GLY A 168 1.14 -6.20 -9.56
C GLY A 168 2.32 -5.24 -9.38
N ALA A 169 3.32 -5.58 -8.56
CA ALA A 169 4.48 -4.71 -8.34
C ALA A 169 5.32 -4.57 -9.63
N SER A 170 5.52 -3.34 -10.11
CA SER A 170 6.30 -3.08 -11.33
C SER A 170 7.82 -3.03 -11.13
N ALA A 171 8.28 -2.96 -9.88
CA ALA A 171 9.70 -2.92 -9.53
C ALA A 171 10.19 -4.29 -9.04
N ALA A 172 11.48 -4.58 -9.19
CA ALA A 172 12.12 -5.77 -8.60
C ALA A 172 12.32 -5.58 -7.08
N LEU A 173 11.22 -5.63 -6.32
CA LEU A 173 11.22 -5.37 -4.88
C LEU A 173 12.01 -6.48 -4.14
N PRO A 174 12.86 -6.12 -3.16
CA PRO A 174 13.79 -7.05 -2.52
C PRO A 174 13.11 -7.86 -1.40
N TYR A 175 12.03 -8.58 -1.72
CA TYR A 175 11.19 -9.27 -0.73
C TYR A 175 11.97 -10.21 0.20
N GLY A 176 13.03 -10.84 -0.30
CA GLY A 176 13.93 -11.71 0.46
C GLY A 176 14.50 -11.08 1.73
N LYS A 177 14.69 -9.75 1.77
CA LYS A 177 15.28 -9.04 2.90
C LYS A 177 14.33 -8.82 4.08
N LEU A 178 13.04 -9.03 3.89
CA LEU A 178 12.03 -8.77 4.93
C LEU A 178 12.05 -9.86 6.02
N PRO A 179 11.71 -9.57 7.27
CA PRO A 179 11.70 -10.60 8.33
C PRO A 179 10.42 -11.46 8.35
N PHE A 180 9.44 -11.15 7.51
CA PHE A 180 8.11 -11.79 7.45
C PHE A 180 7.81 -12.33 6.03
N PRO A 181 6.85 -13.26 5.89
CA PRO A 181 6.51 -13.84 4.60
C PRO A 181 5.81 -12.88 3.65
N VAL A 182 6.07 -13.07 2.35
CA VAL A 182 5.49 -12.26 1.27
C VAL A 182 4.80 -13.13 0.23
N LEU A 183 3.60 -12.70 -0.19
CA LEU A 183 2.98 -13.13 -1.45
C LEU A 183 3.26 -12.08 -2.52
N ASP A 184 3.98 -12.45 -3.57
CA ASP A 184 4.03 -11.68 -4.83
C ASP A 184 2.96 -12.22 -5.77
N LEU A 185 1.91 -11.43 -6.01
CA LEU A 185 0.77 -11.79 -6.85
C LEU A 185 0.75 -10.89 -8.08
N TYR A 186 0.63 -11.44 -9.28
CA TYR A 186 0.54 -10.65 -10.52
C TYR A 186 -0.34 -11.35 -11.55
N GLY A 187 -0.86 -10.61 -12.52
CA GLY A 187 -1.70 -11.17 -13.59
C GLY A 187 -0.88 -11.90 -14.66
N GLU A 188 -1.48 -12.88 -15.34
CA GLU A 188 -0.90 -13.47 -16.55
C GLU A 188 -0.75 -12.43 -17.68
N TYR A 189 -1.72 -11.51 -17.79
CA TYR A 189 -1.77 -10.42 -18.77
C TYR A 189 -1.46 -9.06 -18.13
N ASP A 190 -0.60 -9.06 -17.11
CA ASP A 190 -0.19 -7.84 -16.41
C ASP A 190 0.61 -6.89 -17.31
N LEU A 191 0.85 -5.67 -16.84
CA LEU A 191 1.62 -4.67 -17.57
C LEU A 191 3.04 -5.18 -17.87
N PRO A 192 3.64 -4.81 -19.03
CA PRO A 192 4.98 -5.25 -19.40
C PRO A 192 6.03 -5.05 -18.31
N GLY A 193 6.00 -3.93 -17.58
CA GLY A 193 6.94 -3.66 -16.48
C GLY A 193 6.81 -4.62 -15.28
N VAL A 194 5.59 -5.11 -15.01
CA VAL A 194 5.36 -6.11 -13.97
C VAL A 194 5.88 -7.47 -14.40
N LEU A 195 5.61 -7.87 -15.65
CA LEU A 195 6.07 -9.14 -16.22
C LEU A 195 7.60 -9.20 -16.34
N GLN A 196 8.22 -8.11 -16.78
CA GLN A 196 9.69 -8.00 -16.90
C GLN A 196 10.41 -8.20 -15.57
N THR A 197 9.83 -7.74 -14.47
CA THR A 197 10.44 -7.84 -13.14
C THR A 197 10.01 -9.07 -12.35
N ALA A 198 9.00 -9.82 -12.81
CA ALA A 198 8.43 -10.96 -12.10
C ALA A 198 9.48 -12.03 -11.75
N LYS A 199 10.33 -12.42 -12.69
CA LYS A 199 11.39 -13.41 -12.42
C LYS A 199 12.31 -12.98 -11.27
N ALA A 200 12.74 -11.73 -11.26
CA ALA A 200 13.62 -11.20 -10.21
C ALA A 200 12.91 -11.14 -8.85
N ARG A 201 11.64 -10.72 -8.82
CA ARG A 201 10.82 -10.74 -7.61
C ARG A 201 10.67 -12.15 -7.05
N GLY A 202 10.34 -13.12 -7.89
CA GLY A 202 10.19 -14.54 -7.49
C GLY A 202 11.50 -15.14 -6.98
N GLN A 203 12.62 -14.86 -7.64
CA GLN A 203 13.95 -15.28 -7.17
C GLN A 203 14.30 -14.71 -5.80
N SER A 204 13.88 -13.47 -5.50
CA SER A 204 14.11 -12.87 -4.19
C SER A 204 13.38 -13.58 -3.05
N LEU A 205 12.35 -14.38 -3.35
CA LEU A 205 11.59 -15.17 -2.36
C LEU A 205 12.18 -16.58 -2.13
N ALA A 206 13.18 -16.99 -2.92
CA ALA A 206 13.74 -18.34 -2.83
C ALA A 206 14.25 -18.65 -1.42
N GLY A 207 13.86 -19.82 -0.89
CA GLY A 207 14.24 -20.27 0.46
C GLY A 207 13.52 -19.57 1.60
N LYS A 208 12.62 -18.61 1.31
CA LYS A 208 11.88 -17.88 2.34
C LYS A 208 10.61 -18.64 2.73
N ALA A 209 10.59 -19.16 3.95
CA ALA A 209 9.43 -19.90 4.47
C ALA A 209 8.14 -19.08 4.33
N LYS A 210 7.04 -19.79 3.99
CA LYS A 210 5.69 -19.21 3.84
C LYS A 210 5.55 -18.11 2.77
N SER A 211 6.61 -17.80 2.03
CA SER A 211 6.55 -16.84 0.93
C SER A 211 6.37 -17.54 -0.41
N SER A 212 5.67 -16.91 -1.33
CA SER A 212 5.40 -17.47 -2.64
C SER A 212 5.18 -16.39 -3.68
N GLN A 213 5.45 -16.73 -4.94
CA GLN A 213 5.02 -15.95 -6.08
C GLN A 213 3.88 -16.71 -6.77
N VAL A 214 2.81 -16.00 -7.13
CA VAL A 214 1.64 -16.55 -7.82
C VAL A 214 1.32 -15.68 -9.03
N MET A 215 1.20 -16.32 -10.19
CA MET A 215 0.65 -15.71 -11.40
C MET A 215 -0.84 -16.08 -11.50
N ALA A 216 -1.71 -15.08 -11.48
CA ALA A 216 -3.15 -15.26 -11.60
C ALA A 216 -3.55 -15.50 -13.06
N PRO A 217 -4.19 -16.63 -13.39
CA PRO A 217 -4.51 -16.99 -14.76
C PRO A 217 -5.53 -16.00 -15.36
N LYS A 218 -5.26 -15.55 -16.58
CA LYS A 218 -6.10 -14.62 -17.36
C LYS A 218 -6.46 -13.31 -16.66
N ALA A 219 -5.72 -12.92 -15.62
CA ALA A 219 -5.90 -11.64 -14.95
C ALA A 219 -4.98 -10.59 -15.58
N ASP A 220 -5.47 -9.36 -15.70
CA ASP A 220 -4.67 -8.21 -16.05
C ASP A 220 -4.12 -7.51 -14.79
N HIS A 221 -3.56 -6.32 -14.96
CA HIS A 221 -3.01 -5.51 -13.85
C HIS A 221 -4.05 -5.09 -12.82
N PHE A 222 -5.31 -4.97 -13.24
CA PHE A 222 -6.40 -4.44 -12.42
C PHE A 222 -7.35 -5.53 -11.93
N PHE A 223 -7.12 -6.78 -12.35
CA PHE A 223 -7.98 -7.92 -12.07
C PHE A 223 -9.44 -7.67 -12.52
N GLU A 224 -9.65 -6.97 -13.64
CA GLU A 224 -10.99 -6.63 -14.12
C GLU A 224 -11.86 -7.89 -14.35
N GLY A 225 -13.01 -7.94 -13.67
CA GLY A 225 -13.91 -9.11 -13.72
C GLY A 225 -13.34 -10.37 -13.06
N LYS A 226 -12.28 -10.25 -12.24
CA LYS A 226 -11.59 -11.35 -11.55
C LYS A 226 -11.61 -11.22 -10.03
N ASP A 227 -12.53 -10.44 -9.47
CA ASP A 227 -12.63 -10.18 -8.03
C ASP A 227 -12.63 -11.44 -7.17
N GLN A 228 -13.40 -12.46 -7.56
CA GLN A 228 -13.45 -13.74 -6.83
C GLN A 228 -12.11 -14.47 -6.86
N LEU A 229 -11.42 -14.46 -8.00
CA LEU A 229 -10.09 -15.06 -8.13
C LEU A 229 -9.08 -14.30 -7.26
N LEU A 230 -9.07 -12.97 -7.34
CA LEU A 230 -8.20 -12.12 -6.53
C LEU A 230 -8.43 -12.36 -5.03
N LEU A 231 -9.68 -12.28 -4.58
CA LEU A 231 -10.04 -12.49 -3.18
C LEU A 231 -9.67 -13.89 -2.70
N GLY A 232 -9.92 -14.92 -3.52
CA GLY A 232 -9.52 -16.30 -3.22
C GLY A 232 -8.02 -16.44 -3.03
N LEU A 233 -7.21 -15.94 -3.97
CA LEU A 233 -5.75 -16.03 -3.89
C LEU A 233 -5.18 -15.29 -2.67
N VAL A 234 -5.72 -14.10 -2.36
CA VAL A 234 -5.31 -13.36 -1.16
C VAL A 234 -5.72 -14.12 0.09
N ARG A 235 -6.99 -14.53 0.21
CA ARG A 235 -7.52 -15.25 1.37
C ARG A 235 -6.76 -16.56 1.61
N ASP A 236 -6.57 -17.39 0.59
CA ASP A 236 -5.91 -18.68 0.72
C ASP A 236 -4.48 -18.52 1.28
N TYR A 237 -3.78 -17.48 0.84
CA TYR A 237 -2.48 -17.14 1.40
C TYR A 237 -2.56 -16.70 2.86
N LEU A 238 -3.52 -15.84 3.22
CA LEU A 238 -3.69 -15.38 4.60
C LEU A 238 -4.09 -16.52 5.54
N ASP A 239 -5.05 -17.38 5.13
CA ASP A 239 -5.55 -18.52 5.90
C ASP A 239 -4.44 -19.55 6.16
N LYS A 240 -3.53 -19.74 5.20
CA LYS A 240 -2.43 -20.70 5.31
C LYS A 240 -1.27 -20.21 6.18
N ASN A 241 -1.01 -18.91 6.22
CA ASN A 241 0.28 -18.39 6.69
C ASN A 241 0.24 -17.63 8.02
N LEU A 242 -0.94 -17.13 8.44
CA LEU A 242 -1.13 -16.38 9.69
C LEU A 242 -1.56 -17.27 10.85
#